data_AF-A0A938GCU5-F1
#
_entry.id   AF-A0A938GCU5-F1
#
_cell.length_a   1.000
_cell.length_b   1.000
_cell.length_c   1.000
_cell.angle_alpha   90.00
_cell.angle_beta   90.00
_cell.angle_gamma   90.00
#
_symmetry.space_group_name_H-M   'P 1'
#
loop_
_entity.id
_entity.type
_entity.pdbx_description
1 polymer ?
#
loop_
_entity_poly.entity_id
_entity_poly.type
_entity_poly.pdbx_seq_one_letter_code
_entity_poly.pdbx_strand_id
1 'polypeptide(L)' 'MIAETLYLENQALIALLPANQSKVDAELRLAKATLDQGDADVTTGNYGGAMKNYADSWDHTEKAIAIAAQTN' A
#
# COMPACT_ATOMS: atom_id res chain seq x y z
N MET A 1 -1.31 -13.51 7.50
CA MET A 1 -1.62 -14.30 6.29
C MET A 1 -2.70 -13.71 5.38
N ILE A 2 -3.41 -12.63 5.74
CA ILE A 2 -4.44 -12.02 4.87
C ILE A 2 -3.84 -10.88 4.02
N ALA A 3 -2.80 -10.19 4.51
CA ALA A 3 -2.14 -9.08 3.82
C ALA A 3 -1.36 -9.51 2.55
N GLU A 4 -0.84 -10.74 2.53
CA GLU A 4 0.03 -11.23 1.45
C GLU A 4 -0.78 -11.65 0.21
N THR A 5 -1.99 -12.18 0.42
CA THR A 5 -2.91 -12.58 -0.66
C THR A 5 -3.45 -11.36 -1.41
N LEU A 6 -3.76 -10.28 -0.71
CA LEU A 6 -4.23 -9.03 -1.31
C LEU A 6 -3.14 -8.33 -2.15
N TYR A 7 -1.88 -8.48 -1.74
CA TYR A 7 -0.72 -7.93 -2.45
C TYR A 7 -0.45 -8.68 -3.78
N LEU A 8 -0.64 -10.01 -3.79
CA LEU A 8 -0.45 -10.85 -4.98
C LEU A 8 -1.54 -10.67 -6.03
N GLU A 9 -2.80 -10.49 -5.64
CA GLU A 9 -3.90 -10.27 -6.58
C GLU A 9 -3.78 -8.91 -7.32
N ASN A 10 -3.16 -7.91 -6.70
CA ASN A 10 -2.91 -6.61 -7.33
C ASN A 10 -1.74 -6.65 -8.33
N GLN A 11 -0.77 -7.57 -8.20
CA GLN A 11 0.38 -7.68 -9.12
C GLN A 11 0.00 -8.02 -10.56
N ALA A 12 -1.11 -8.74 -10.80
CA ALA A 12 -1.50 -9.16 -12.14
C ALA A 12 -2.07 -8.01 -12.99
N LEU A 13 -2.65 -6.98 -12.37
CA LEU A 13 -3.05 -5.75 -13.07
C LEU A 13 -1.85 -4.84 -13.38
N ILE A 14 -0.73 -5.01 -12.66
CA ILE A 14 0.53 -4.23 -12.74
C ILE A 14 1.43 -4.71 -13.91
N ALA A 15 0.88 -5.30 -14.97
CA ALA A 15 1.66 -5.70 -16.15
C ALA A 15 1.48 -4.77 -17.38
N LEU A 16 0.47 -3.91 -17.43
CA LEU A 16 0.03 -3.27 -18.69
C LEU A 16 0.53 -1.82 -18.96
N LEU A 17 1.28 -1.15 -18.06
CA LEU A 17 1.35 0.34 -18.05
C LEU A 17 2.70 0.96 -17.58
N PRO A 18 3.82 0.89 -18.31
CA PRO A 18 5.18 1.07 -17.74
C PRO A 18 5.43 2.35 -16.91
N ALA A 19 4.92 3.51 -17.32
CA ALA A 19 5.17 4.79 -16.63
C ALA A 19 4.27 5.02 -15.40
N ASN A 20 3.01 4.57 -15.47
CA ASN A 20 2.12 4.59 -14.32
C ASN A 20 2.41 3.43 -13.38
N GLN A 21 2.97 2.33 -13.88
CA GLN A 21 3.46 1.21 -13.06
C GLN A 21 4.47 1.64 -12.04
N SER A 22 5.52 2.37 -12.46
CA SER A 22 6.54 2.83 -11.53
C SER A 22 5.99 3.74 -10.44
N LYS A 23 4.89 4.47 -10.70
CA LYS A 23 4.22 5.33 -9.72
C LYS A 23 3.31 4.52 -8.80
N VAL A 24 2.56 3.57 -9.36
CA VAL A 24 1.76 2.59 -8.60
C VAL A 24 2.66 1.81 -7.65
N ASP A 25 3.78 1.27 -8.13
CA ASP A 25 4.76 0.53 -7.34
C ASP A 25 5.39 1.39 -6.23
N ALA A 26 5.61 2.68 -6.49
CA ALA A 26 6.12 3.60 -5.49
C ALA A 26 5.11 3.80 -4.35
N GLU A 27 3.84 4.06 -4.68
CA GLU A 27 2.77 4.21 -3.69
C GLU A 27 2.53 2.91 -2.93
N LEU A 28 2.52 1.75 -3.60
CA LEU A 28 2.39 0.45 -2.93
C LEU A 28 3.57 0.13 -1.99
N ARG A 29 4.79 0.55 -2.35
CA ARG A 29 5.95 0.41 -1.45
C ARG A 29 5.79 1.26 -0.19
N LEU A 30 5.27 2.49 -0.32
CA LEU A 30 4.98 3.36 0.82
C LEU A 30 3.83 2.82 1.68
N ALA A 31 2.78 2.31 1.05
CA ALA A 31 1.67 1.65 1.73
C ALA A 31 2.16 0.47 2.57
N LYS A 32 3.03 -0.37 2.01
CA LYS A 32 3.62 -1.49 2.74
C LYS A 32 4.52 -1.04 3.89
N ALA A 33 5.38 -0.05 3.67
CA ALA A 33 6.29 0.43 4.70
C ALA A 33 5.54 1.02 5.92
N THR A 34 4.47 1.78 5.66
CA THR A 34 3.61 2.33 6.71
C THR A 34 2.79 1.25 7.41
N LEU A 35 2.30 0.24 6.68
CA LEU A 35 1.65 -0.93 7.29
C LEU A 35 2.59 -1.67 8.24
N ASP A 36 3.82 -1.98 7.78
CA ASP A 36 4.83 -2.68 8.59
C ASP A 36 5.21 -1.86 9.83
N GLN A 37 5.26 -0.52 9.72
CA GLN A 37 5.48 0.38 10.87
C GLN A 37 4.29 0.40 11.83
N GLY A 38 3.05 0.35 11.31
CA GLY A 38 1.85 0.25 12.12
C GLY A 38 1.82 -1.05 12.93
N ASP A 39 2.21 -2.17 12.31
CA ASP A 39 2.37 -3.45 13.00
C ASP A 39 3.44 -3.38 14.09
N ALA A 40 4.58 -2.75 13.81
CA ALA A 40 5.63 -2.53 14.81
C ALA A 40 5.13 -1.66 15.99
N ASP A 41 4.37 -0.60 15.71
CA ASP A 41 3.74 0.23 16.74
C ASP A 41 2.77 -0.57 17.62
N VAL A 42 2.00 -1.50 17.04
CA VAL A 42 1.16 -2.43 17.82
C VAL A 42 2.00 -3.29 18.76
N THR A 43 3.13 -3.82 18.29
CA THR A 43 4.00 -4.67 19.13
C THR A 43 4.58 -3.93 20.34
N THR A 44 4.75 -2.61 20.23
CA THR A 44 5.29 -1.77 21.31
C THR A 44 4.21 -1.09 22.15
N GLY A 45 2.93 -1.34 21.87
CA GLY A 45 1.79 -0.75 22.58
C GLY A 45 1.48 0.69 22.16
N ASN A 46 2.10 1.19 21.09
CA ASN A 46 1.84 2.51 20.52
C ASN A 46 0.62 2.49 19.59
N TYR A 47 -0.57 2.23 20.14
CA TYR A 47 -1.79 2.09 19.32
C TYR A 47 -2.17 3.37 18.56
N GLY A 48 -1.85 4.55 19.10
CA GLY A 48 -2.07 5.82 18.41
C GLY A 48 -1.20 5.96 17.16
N GLY A 49 0.08 5.58 17.26
CA GLY A 49 0.98 5.51 16.11
C GLY A 49 0.52 4.47 15.09
N ALA A 50 0.12 3.30 15.56
CA ALA A 50 -0.39 2.22 14.71
C ALA A 50 -1.60 2.67 13.86
N MET A 51 -2.61 3.27 14.50
CA MET A 51 -3.79 3.77 13.79
C MET A 51 -3.45 4.81 12.74
N LYS A 52 -2.51 5.72 13.04
CA LYS A 52 -2.02 6.71 12.07
C LYS A 52 -1.33 6.03 10.89
N ASN A 53 -0.41 5.10 11.16
CA ASN A 53 0.34 4.39 10.14
C ASN A 53 -0.57 3.52 9.25
N TYR A 54 -1.63 2.93 9.80
CA TYR A 54 -2.63 2.21 9.01
C TYR A 54 -3.47 3.15 8.13
N ALA A 55 -3.83 4.34 8.62
CA ALA A 55 -4.50 5.35 7.81
C ALA A 55 -3.60 5.83 6.65
N ASP A 56 -2.32 6.12 6.93
CA ASP A 56 -1.34 6.52 5.91
C ASP A 56 -1.16 5.40 4.86
N SER A 57 -1.14 4.13 5.28
CA SER A 57 -1.08 2.98 4.38
C SER A 57 -2.28 2.88 3.44
N TRP A 58 -3.47 3.13 3.97
CA TRP A 58 -4.70 3.20 3.19
C TRP A 58 -4.65 4.33 2.15
N ASP A 59 -4.25 5.54 2.54
CA ASP A 59 -4.11 6.69 1.64
C ASP A 59 -3.14 6.41 0.47
N HIS A 60 -2.02 5.75 0.74
CA HIS A 60 -1.09 5.33 -0.31
C HIS A 60 -1.70 4.29 -1.27
N THR A 61 -2.50 3.38 -0.73
CA THR A 61 -3.21 2.38 -1.55
C THR A 61 -4.27 3.05 -2.44
N GLU A 62 -5.03 4.01 -1.93
CA GLU A 62 -5.99 4.78 -2.72
C GLU A 62 -5.32 5.58 -3.84
N LYS A 63 -4.16 6.19 -3.57
CA LYS A 63 -3.36 6.87 -4.61
C LYS A 63 -2.88 5.91 -5.68
N ALA A 64 -2.40 4.72 -5.30
CA ALA A 64 -2.00 3.69 -6.26
C ALA A 64 -3.17 3.30 -7.19
N ILE A 65 -4.37 3.10 -6.63
CA ILE A 65 -5.58 2.78 -7.39
C ILE A 65 -5.96 3.93 -8.33
N ALA A 66 -5.92 5.18 -7.85
CA ALA A 66 -6.23 6.35 -8.66
C ALA A 66 -5.26 6.50 -9.85
N ILE A 67 -3.96 6.26 -9.64
CA ILE A 67 -2.94 6.28 -10.69
C ILE A 67 -3.18 5.15 -11.69
N ALA A 68 -3.49 3.95 -11.21
CA ALA A 68 -3.80 2.81 -12.09
C ALA A 68 -5.03 3.10 -12.96
N ALA A 69 -6.08 3.68 -12.37
CA ALA A 69 -7.34 4.02 -13.04
C ALA A 69 -7.19 5.11 -14.11
N GLN A 70 -6.22 6.03 -13.98
CA GLN A 70 -5.90 7.05 -15.00
C GLN A 70 -5.28 6.49 -16.28
N THR A 71 -5.03 5.18 -16.32
CA THR A 71 -4.33 4.54 -17.43
C THR A 71 -5.18 3.59 -18.28
N ASN A 72 -6.46 3.47 -17.96
CA ASN A 72 -7.49 2.91 -18.85
C ASN A 72 -8.18 4.03 -19.64
#